data_AF-A0AB39XV62-F1
#
_entry.id   AF-A0AB39XV62-F1
#
_cell.length_a   1.000
_cell.length_b   1.000
_cell.length_c   1.000
_cell.angle_alpha   90.00
_cell.angle_beta   90.00
_cell.angle_gamma   90.00
#
_symmetry.space_group_name_H-M   'P 1'
#
loop_
_entity.id
_entity.type
_entity.pdbx_description
1 polymer ?
#
loop_
_entity_poly.entity_id
_entity_poly.type
_entity_poly.pdbx_seq_one_letter_code
_entity_poly.pdbx_strand_id
1 'polypeptide(L)'
;MKSLHCVLAVIALLSSPNARSEQANSATRGCVTGVGVARQQECDSAVSKQVGSGSNIILLSGGWQLVKTKDPSGGPDAVSIMHVADAKRSDIGLAGLSLQCGRQGIEILLIILERMSRGEPKVTLTSGNGRIAVFDASVVQAGQALLLPGNAAEFASRDWQQADELSVEIEGKSTSIRGTVPIGGLAGAYRLLTESCPVR
;
A
#
# COMPACT_ATOMS: atom_id res chain seq x y z
N MET A 1 -44.80 47.60 46.14
CA MET A 1 -43.62 48.46 46.33
C MET A 1 -42.38 47.73 45.80
N LYS A 2 -41.68 48.34 44.82
CA LYS A 2 -40.30 48.14 44.33
C LYS A 2 -39.95 46.76 43.71
N SER A 3 -39.89 46.62 42.37
CA SER A 3 -38.84 47.04 41.39
C SER A 3 -37.69 46.02 41.29
N LEU A 4 -37.66 45.13 40.27
CA LEU A 4 -37.08 45.25 38.90
C LEU A 4 -35.54 45.06 38.85
N HIS A 5 -35.08 43.97 38.20
CA HIS A 5 -33.88 43.83 37.33
C HIS A 5 -34.10 42.55 36.49
N CYS A 6 -34.32 42.64 35.17
CA CYS A 6 -33.32 42.53 34.08
C CYS A 6 -32.51 41.21 34.13
N VAL A 7 -32.28 40.39 33.10
CA VAL A 7 -32.33 40.41 31.62
C VAL A 7 -31.66 39.05 31.27
N LEU A 8 -32.02 38.17 30.33
CA LEU A 8 -31.89 38.20 28.86
C LEU A 8 -32.24 36.78 28.39
N ALA A 9 -32.97 36.66 27.27
CA ALA A 9 -33.23 35.39 26.61
C ALA A 9 -32.02 34.94 25.75
N VAL A 10 -31.71 33.64 25.74
CA VAL A 10 -31.09 32.99 24.57
C VAL A 10 -31.78 31.65 24.34
N ILE A 11 -32.59 31.61 23.29
CA ILE A 11 -33.05 30.38 22.65
C ILE A 11 -31.85 29.84 21.87
N ALA A 12 -31.33 28.68 22.26
CA ALA A 12 -30.42 27.90 21.42
C ALA A 12 -31.19 26.72 20.83
N LEU A 13 -31.55 26.86 19.55
CA LEU A 13 -32.00 25.78 18.69
C LEU A 13 -30.83 24.85 18.35
N LEU A 14 -31.10 23.55 18.42
CA LEU A 14 -30.62 22.48 17.54
C LEU A 14 -29.10 22.35 17.30
N SER A 15 -28.53 21.24 17.78
CA SER A 15 -27.96 20.21 16.89
C SER A 15 -27.31 19.08 17.70
N SER A 16 -27.98 17.94 17.81
CA SER A 16 -27.25 16.66 17.82
C SER A 16 -26.92 16.34 16.36
N PRO A 17 -25.65 16.08 16.02
CA PRO A 17 -25.30 14.70 15.75
C PRO A 17 -23.83 14.40 16.09
N ASN A 18 -23.58 13.70 17.19
CA ASN A 18 -22.36 12.88 17.29
C ASN A 18 -22.67 11.51 16.71
N ALA A 19 -22.79 11.45 15.37
CA ALA A 19 -22.92 10.23 14.59
C ALA A 19 -22.02 10.36 13.36
N ARG A 20 -20.69 10.35 13.57
CA ARG A 20 -19.71 10.37 12.46
C ARG A 20 -18.68 9.25 12.51
N SER A 21 -18.65 8.42 13.55
CA SER A 21 -17.76 7.25 13.63
C SER A 21 -18.45 5.92 13.27
N GLU A 22 -19.77 5.80 13.36
CA GLU A 22 -20.50 4.56 12.99
C GLU A 22 -20.75 4.41 11.48
N GLN A 23 -20.72 5.50 10.72
CA GLN A 23 -21.10 5.47 9.31
C GLN A 23 -20.00 4.91 8.38
N ALA A 24 -18.73 4.98 8.80
CA ALA A 24 -17.60 4.46 8.03
C ALA A 24 -17.57 2.92 7.98
N ASN A 25 -18.01 2.25 9.05
CA ASN A 25 -18.07 0.78 9.10
C ASN A 25 -19.35 0.18 8.50
N SER A 26 -20.38 1.01 8.26
CA SER A 26 -21.64 0.57 7.68
C SER A 26 -21.56 0.37 6.16
N ALA A 27 -20.75 1.16 5.45
CA ALA A 27 -20.76 1.22 3.99
C ALA A 27 -20.10 -0.01 3.32
N THR A 28 -19.23 -0.71 4.02
CA THR A 28 -18.51 -1.90 3.53
C THR A 28 -19.01 -3.21 4.12
N ARG A 29 -19.93 -3.16 5.10
CA ARG A 29 -20.61 -4.35 5.65
C ARG A 29 -21.44 -5.03 4.56
N GLY A 30 -20.99 -6.20 4.12
CA GLY A 30 -21.67 -7.02 3.11
C GLY A 30 -21.06 -6.98 1.71
N CYS A 31 -19.93 -6.29 1.52
CA CYS A 31 -19.13 -6.43 0.30
C CYS A 31 -18.42 -7.79 0.33
N VAL A 32 -19.08 -8.81 -0.22
CA VAL A 32 -18.54 -10.16 -0.42
C VAL A 32 -18.50 -10.49 -1.92
N THR A 33 -17.59 -11.37 -2.33
CA THR A 33 -17.55 -11.85 -3.71
C THR A 33 -18.86 -12.53 -4.09
N GLY A 34 -19.51 -12.10 -5.19
CA GLY A 34 -20.76 -12.68 -5.68
C GLY A 34 -22.01 -11.80 -5.54
N VAL A 35 -21.87 -10.52 -5.17
CA VAL A 35 -22.97 -9.55 -5.25
C VAL A 35 -23.20 -9.07 -6.69
N GLY A 36 -24.44 -8.65 -7.01
CA GLY A 36 -24.77 -8.13 -8.33
C GLY A 36 -23.94 -6.89 -8.73
N VAL A 37 -23.75 -6.67 -10.03
CA VAL A 37 -22.81 -5.67 -10.60
C VAL A 37 -22.96 -4.27 -10.00
N ALA A 38 -24.20 -3.79 -9.84
CA ALA A 38 -24.46 -2.46 -9.26
C ALA A 38 -23.97 -2.36 -7.79
N ARG A 39 -24.19 -3.41 -7.01
CA ARG A 39 -23.75 -3.49 -5.60
C ARG A 39 -22.22 -3.58 -5.50
N GLN A 40 -21.59 -4.32 -6.42
CA GLN A 40 -20.14 -4.39 -6.50
C GLN A 40 -19.55 -3.00 -6.80
N GLN A 41 -20.13 -2.26 -7.75
CA GLN A 41 -19.66 -0.92 -8.11
C GLN A 41 -19.82 0.09 -6.97
N GLU A 42 -20.90 0.00 -6.19
CA GLU A 42 -21.10 0.78 -4.96
C GLU A 42 -20.01 0.46 -3.92
N CYS A 43 -19.74 -0.82 -3.69
CA CYS A 43 -18.68 -1.29 -2.79
C CYS A 43 -17.31 -0.77 -3.21
N ASP A 44 -16.95 -0.94 -4.48
CA ASP A 44 -15.67 -0.49 -5.03
C ASP A 44 -15.52 1.03 -4.88
N SER A 45 -16.58 1.78 -5.20
CA SER A 45 -16.60 3.24 -5.06
C SER A 45 -16.46 3.70 -3.61
N ALA A 46 -17.10 3.00 -2.66
CA ALA A 46 -17.00 3.31 -1.23
C ALA A 46 -15.59 3.05 -0.71
N VAL A 47 -14.98 1.91 -1.08
CA VAL A 47 -13.60 1.56 -0.72
C VAL A 47 -12.62 2.57 -1.34
N SER A 48 -12.76 2.90 -2.63
CA SER A 48 -11.89 3.88 -3.28
C SER A 48 -11.96 5.26 -2.63
N LYS A 49 -13.16 5.74 -2.25
CA LYS A 49 -13.31 7.00 -1.52
C LYS A 49 -12.65 6.96 -0.15
N GLN A 50 -12.78 5.84 0.55
CA GLN A 50 -12.20 5.68 1.88
C GLN A 50 -10.66 5.63 1.83
N VAL A 51 -10.10 4.85 0.90
CA VAL A 51 -8.65 4.81 0.65
C VAL A 51 -8.15 6.20 0.21
N GLY A 52 -8.80 6.83 -0.76
CA GLY A 52 -8.39 8.15 -1.27
C GLY A 52 -8.49 9.28 -0.23
N SER A 53 -9.39 9.17 0.76
CA SER A 53 -9.50 10.17 1.83
C SER A 53 -8.45 9.99 2.94
N GLY A 54 -7.92 8.77 3.09
CA GLY A 54 -6.90 8.41 4.07
C GLY A 54 -5.47 8.41 3.51
N SER A 55 -5.31 8.38 2.19
CA SER A 55 -4.01 8.26 1.53
C SER A 55 -3.63 9.52 0.76
N ASN A 56 -2.39 9.96 0.94
CA ASN A 56 -1.75 10.97 0.11
C ASN A 56 -0.77 10.27 -0.84
N ILE A 57 -0.91 10.51 -2.14
CA ILE A 57 -0.05 9.95 -3.19
C ILE A 57 0.73 11.09 -3.84
N ILE A 58 2.04 10.93 -3.93
CA ILE A 58 2.95 11.85 -4.61
C ILE A 58 3.65 11.09 -5.73
N LEU A 59 3.50 11.56 -6.96
CA LEU A 59 4.23 11.02 -8.10
C LEU A 59 5.68 11.50 -8.06
N LEU A 60 6.61 10.58 -8.21
CA LEU A 60 8.03 10.80 -8.22
C LEU A 60 8.61 10.49 -9.62
N SER A 61 9.85 10.89 -9.83
CA SER A 61 10.59 10.57 -11.05
C SER A 61 10.63 9.06 -11.31
N GLY A 62 10.65 8.69 -12.59
CA GLY A 62 10.77 7.29 -13.00
C GLY A 62 9.48 6.48 -12.87
N GLY A 63 8.35 7.07 -12.46
CA GLY A 63 7.06 6.36 -12.32
C GLY A 63 6.78 5.87 -10.90
N TRP A 64 7.69 6.12 -9.95
CA TRP A 64 7.51 5.82 -8.54
C TRP A 64 6.40 6.66 -7.91
N GLN A 65 5.71 6.10 -6.94
CA GLN A 65 4.66 6.78 -6.18
C GLN A 65 4.98 6.67 -4.69
N LEU A 66 5.14 7.80 -3.99
CA LEU A 66 5.17 7.81 -2.53
C LEU A 66 3.73 7.83 -2.02
N VAL A 67 3.38 6.85 -1.20
CA VAL A 67 2.05 6.70 -0.62
C VAL A 67 2.18 6.80 0.89
N LYS A 68 1.42 7.74 1.47
CA LYS A 68 1.26 7.88 2.93
C LYS A 68 -0.18 7.60 3.28
N THR A 69 -0.43 6.58 4.06
CA THR A 69 -1.77 6.18 4.47
C THR A 69 -1.90 6.38 5.97
N LYS A 70 -2.91 7.17 6.38
CA LYS A 70 -3.18 7.43 7.78
C LYS A 70 -3.54 6.16 8.54
N ASP A 71 -2.96 5.99 9.72
CA ASP A 71 -3.38 4.93 10.63
C ASP A 71 -4.75 5.30 11.23
N PRO A 72 -5.81 4.49 11.01
CA PRO A 72 -7.15 4.81 11.50
C PRO A 72 -7.27 4.77 13.03
N SER A 73 -6.31 4.14 13.72
CA SER A 73 -6.20 4.06 15.17
C SER A 73 -5.35 5.18 15.77
N GLY A 74 -4.84 6.10 14.95
CA GLY A 74 -3.97 7.21 15.37
C GLY A 74 -2.51 6.83 15.59
N GLY A 75 -2.10 5.64 15.14
CA GLY A 75 -0.69 5.24 15.07
C GLY A 75 0.12 6.02 14.02
N PRO A 76 1.41 5.70 13.84
CA PRO A 76 2.20 6.30 12.78
C PRO A 76 1.64 5.92 11.41
N ASP A 77 1.55 6.89 10.50
CA ASP A 77 1.13 6.65 9.12
C ASP A 77 1.98 5.55 8.46
N ALA A 78 1.33 4.69 7.68
CA ALA A 78 2.02 3.75 6.82
C ALA A 78 2.61 4.52 5.62
N VAL A 79 3.92 4.35 5.39
CA VAL A 79 4.62 5.01 4.29
C VAL A 79 5.26 3.98 3.38
N SER A 80 5.01 4.09 2.08
CA SER A 80 5.62 3.25 1.06
C SER A 80 5.96 4.03 -0.21
N ILE A 81 6.91 3.53 -0.98
CA ILE A 81 7.06 3.85 -2.40
C ILE A 81 6.65 2.63 -3.21
N MET A 82 5.93 2.84 -4.30
CA MET A 82 5.49 1.75 -5.17
C MET A 82 5.77 2.06 -6.64
N HIS A 83 6.01 1.00 -7.40
CA HIS A 83 6.14 1.04 -8.85
C HIS A 83 5.35 -0.11 -9.48
N VAL A 84 4.60 0.19 -10.54
CA VAL A 84 3.81 -0.79 -11.28
C VAL A 84 4.73 -1.63 -12.18
N ALA A 85 4.42 -2.91 -12.34
CA ALA A 85 5.13 -3.78 -13.28
C ALA A 85 4.90 -3.35 -14.73
N ASP A 86 5.84 -3.68 -15.62
CA ASP A 86 5.67 -3.48 -17.05
C ASP A 86 4.66 -4.51 -17.58
N ALA A 87 3.43 -4.07 -17.81
CA ALA A 87 2.34 -4.92 -18.26
C ALA A 87 2.57 -5.56 -19.64
N LYS A 88 3.53 -5.06 -20.45
CA LYS A 88 3.88 -5.67 -21.75
C LYS A 88 4.93 -6.76 -21.62
N ARG A 89 5.70 -6.77 -20.52
CA ARG A 89 6.81 -7.70 -20.26
C ARG A 89 6.57 -8.59 -19.05
N SER A 90 5.39 -8.54 -18.46
CA SER A 90 5.05 -9.28 -17.24
C SER A 90 3.80 -10.12 -17.42
N ASP A 91 3.78 -11.27 -16.76
CA ASP A 91 2.57 -12.06 -16.57
C ASP A 91 1.54 -11.22 -15.80
N ILE A 92 0.25 -11.44 -16.09
CA ILE A 92 -0.86 -10.71 -15.43
C ILE A 92 -0.86 -10.88 -13.90
N GLY A 93 -0.20 -11.92 -13.40
CA GLY A 93 -0.06 -12.18 -11.98
C GLY A 93 0.83 -11.17 -11.24
N LEU A 94 1.71 -10.43 -11.91
CA LEU A 94 2.62 -9.45 -11.29
C LEU A 94 2.08 -8.02 -11.43
N ALA A 95 1.70 -7.40 -10.31
CA ALA A 95 1.20 -6.04 -10.32
C ALA A 95 2.31 -4.98 -10.15
N GLY A 96 3.33 -5.28 -9.34
CA GLY A 96 4.41 -4.32 -9.10
C GLY A 96 5.26 -4.62 -7.88
N LEU A 97 6.02 -3.61 -7.47
CA LEU A 97 6.95 -3.63 -6.35
C LEU A 97 6.60 -2.50 -5.39
N SER A 98 6.66 -2.78 -4.09
CA SER A 98 6.48 -1.80 -3.03
C SER A 98 7.61 -1.91 -2.03
N LEU A 99 8.18 -0.77 -1.62
CA LEU A 99 9.12 -0.67 -0.51
C LEU A 99 8.43 0.17 0.57
N GLN A 100 8.37 -0.32 1.79
CA GLN A 100 7.63 0.34 2.87
C GLN A 100 8.44 0.43 4.16
N CYS A 101 8.10 1.42 4.99
CA CYS A 101 8.63 1.50 6.33
C CYS A 101 8.10 0.33 7.17
N GLY A 102 8.97 -0.62 7.48
CA GLY A 102 8.68 -1.80 8.27
C GLY A 102 9.06 -1.64 9.73
N ARG A 103 8.85 -2.71 10.52
CA ARG A 103 9.18 -2.73 11.97
C ARG A 103 10.66 -2.85 12.29
N GLN A 104 11.53 -3.13 11.32
CA GLN A 104 12.98 -3.25 11.55
C GLN A 104 13.83 -2.56 10.47
N GLY A 105 13.21 -1.80 9.59
CA GLY A 105 13.88 -1.17 8.44
C GLY A 105 12.91 -1.09 7.27
N ILE A 106 13.43 -0.99 6.06
CA ILE A 106 12.62 -1.06 4.85
C ILE A 106 12.22 -2.51 4.58
N GLU A 107 10.94 -2.74 4.35
CA GLU A 107 10.39 -4.01 3.90
C GLU A 107 10.13 -3.93 2.39
N ILE A 108 10.40 -5.02 1.67
CA ILE A 108 10.15 -5.13 0.23
C ILE A 108 9.02 -6.10 -0.01
N LEU A 109 8.01 -5.66 -0.77
CA LEU A 109 6.86 -6.45 -1.14
C LEU A 109 6.73 -6.53 -2.66
N LEU A 110 6.55 -7.73 -3.18
CA LEU A 110 6.04 -7.94 -4.54
C LEU A 110 4.52 -8.01 -4.46
N ILE A 111 3.83 -7.19 -5.25
CA ILE A 111 2.37 -7.17 -5.30
C ILE A 111 1.91 -8.07 -6.44
N ILE A 112 1.01 -8.99 -6.13
CA ILE A 112 0.52 -10.02 -7.06
C ILE A 112 -1.00 -9.99 -7.15
N LEU A 113 -1.51 -10.22 -8.36
CA LEU A 113 -2.96 -10.28 -8.62
C LEU A 113 -3.51 -11.68 -8.43
N GLU A 114 -2.72 -12.70 -8.80
CA GLU A 114 -3.08 -14.09 -8.58
C GLU A 114 -2.74 -14.47 -7.14
N ARG A 115 -3.75 -14.86 -6.36
CA ARG A 115 -3.55 -15.18 -4.95
C ARG A 115 -2.69 -16.43 -4.79
N MET A 116 -1.60 -16.32 -4.05
CA MET A 116 -0.80 -17.48 -3.67
C MET A 116 -1.32 -18.15 -2.41
N SER A 117 -1.26 -19.48 -2.40
CA SER A 117 -1.48 -20.28 -1.20
C SER A 117 -0.37 -20.01 -0.17
N ARG A 118 -0.67 -20.19 1.12
CA ARG A 118 0.34 -20.10 2.20
C ARG A 118 1.55 -21.02 1.92
N GLY A 119 2.74 -20.50 2.21
CA GLY A 119 4.01 -21.18 2.00
C GLY A 119 5.15 -20.17 1.92
N GLU A 120 6.30 -20.62 1.43
CA GLU A 120 7.49 -19.79 1.21
C GLU A 120 7.88 -19.85 -0.28
N PRO A 121 7.24 -19.05 -1.15
CA PRO A 121 7.60 -18.99 -2.56
C PRO A 121 9.05 -18.53 -2.72
N LYS A 122 9.76 -19.16 -3.66
CA LYS A 122 11.10 -18.71 -4.02
C LYS A 122 10.97 -17.55 -5.00
N VAL A 123 11.68 -16.47 -4.73
CA VAL A 123 11.71 -15.26 -5.55
C VAL A 123 13.12 -15.05 -6.05
N THR A 124 13.29 -15.01 -7.36
CA THR A 124 14.54 -14.64 -8.02
C THR A 124 14.40 -13.24 -8.58
N LEU A 125 15.30 -12.35 -8.19
CA LEU A 125 15.38 -10.98 -8.69
C LEU A 125 16.69 -10.80 -9.45
N THR A 126 16.58 -10.32 -10.68
CA THR A 126 17.75 -10.00 -11.51
C THR A 126 17.70 -8.53 -11.89
N SER A 127 18.68 -7.73 -11.47
CA SER A 127 18.80 -6.34 -11.90
C SER A 127 19.39 -6.24 -13.30
N GLY A 128 19.11 -5.14 -14.01
CA GLY A 128 19.59 -4.91 -15.38
C GLY A 128 21.11 -5.02 -15.58
N ASN A 129 21.91 -4.96 -14.51
CA ASN A 129 23.37 -5.23 -14.52
C ASN A 129 23.73 -6.73 -14.41
N GLY A 130 22.74 -7.63 -14.45
CA GLY A 130 22.92 -9.08 -14.38
C GLY A 130 23.12 -9.66 -12.97
N ARG A 131 23.03 -8.85 -11.90
CA ARG A 131 23.14 -9.37 -10.53
C ARG A 131 21.86 -10.08 -10.14
N ILE A 132 22.01 -11.32 -9.67
CA ILE A 132 20.92 -12.21 -9.28
C ILE A 132 20.87 -12.33 -7.76
N ALA A 133 19.68 -12.25 -7.19
CA ALA A 133 19.41 -12.52 -5.78
C ALA A 133 18.22 -13.46 -5.66
N VAL A 134 18.30 -14.43 -4.75
CA VAL A 134 17.26 -15.44 -4.53
C VAL A 134 16.81 -15.40 -3.08
N PHE A 135 15.50 -15.36 -2.86
CA PHE A 135 14.90 -15.23 -1.54
C PHE A 135 13.77 -16.22 -1.35
N ASP A 136 13.62 -16.71 -0.12
CA ASP A 136 12.40 -17.40 0.31
C ASP A 136 11.46 -16.34 0.92
N ALA A 137 10.39 -16.02 0.19
CA ALA A 137 9.46 -14.96 0.54
C ALA A 137 8.31 -15.47 1.40
N SER A 138 7.70 -14.59 2.19
CA SER A 138 6.50 -14.91 2.97
C SER A 138 5.24 -14.41 2.28
N VAL A 139 4.22 -15.26 2.18
CA VAL A 139 2.91 -14.86 1.64
C VAL A 139 2.14 -14.03 2.67
N VAL A 140 1.84 -12.78 2.33
CA VAL A 140 1.13 -11.81 3.19
C VAL A 140 -0.13 -11.27 2.49
N GLN A 141 -0.89 -10.40 3.18
CA GLN A 141 -2.10 -9.74 2.64
C GLN A 141 -3.08 -10.72 1.97
N ALA A 142 -3.41 -11.81 2.67
CA ALA A 142 -4.31 -12.86 2.17
C ALA A 142 -3.92 -13.45 0.79
N GLY A 143 -2.63 -13.47 0.48
CA GLY A 143 -2.09 -14.04 -0.76
C GLY A 143 -1.83 -13.04 -1.87
N GLN A 144 -2.01 -11.74 -1.63
CA GLN A 144 -1.91 -10.68 -2.65
C GLN A 144 -0.57 -9.94 -2.65
N ALA A 145 0.32 -10.29 -1.71
CA ALA A 145 1.68 -9.79 -1.71
C ALA A 145 2.66 -10.81 -1.11
N LEU A 146 3.91 -10.70 -1.53
CA LEU A 146 5.03 -11.48 -1.01
C LEU A 146 6.00 -10.55 -0.31
N LEU A 147 6.21 -10.78 0.99
CA LEU A 147 7.20 -10.07 1.77
C LEU A 147 8.57 -10.76 1.61
N LEU A 148 9.55 -10.02 1.12
CA LEU A 148 10.93 -10.51 1.05
C LEU A 148 11.59 -10.44 2.44
N PRO A 149 12.55 -11.33 2.73
CA PRO A 149 13.30 -11.30 3.98
C PRO A 149 14.11 -9.99 4.12
N GLY A 150 14.43 -9.61 5.36
CA GLY A 150 15.04 -8.31 5.66
C GLY A 150 16.36 -8.01 4.95
N ASN A 151 17.14 -9.05 4.59
CA ASN A 151 18.37 -8.89 3.81
C ASN A 151 18.12 -8.46 2.35
N ALA A 152 16.90 -8.59 1.82
CA ALA A 152 16.57 -8.06 0.49
C ALA A 152 16.66 -6.52 0.42
N ALA A 153 16.43 -5.83 1.54
CA ALA A 153 16.57 -4.37 1.63
C ALA A 153 17.98 -3.88 1.31
N GLU A 154 19.01 -4.71 1.54
CA GLU A 154 20.39 -4.35 1.24
C GLU A 154 20.61 -4.17 -0.26
N PHE A 155 20.00 -5.03 -1.09
CA PHE A 155 20.04 -4.91 -2.55
C PHE A 155 19.33 -3.65 -3.03
N ALA A 156 18.15 -3.35 -2.48
CA ALA A 156 17.44 -2.12 -2.79
C ALA A 156 18.28 -0.88 -2.45
N SER A 157 18.97 -0.88 -1.30
CA SER A 157 19.79 0.26 -0.85
C SER A 157 21.12 0.45 -1.61
N ARG A 158 21.53 -0.54 -2.42
CA ARG A 158 22.83 -0.55 -3.11
C ARG A 158 22.68 -0.99 -4.55
N ASP A 159 22.53 -2.29 -4.77
CA ASP A 159 22.65 -2.93 -6.08
C ASP A 159 21.61 -2.45 -7.09
N TRP A 160 20.43 -2.07 -6.62
CA TRP A 160 19.33 -1.60 -7.47
C TRP A 160 19.33 -0.09 -7.70
N GLN A 161 20.16 0.67 -6.97
CA GLN A 161 20.14 2.15 -6.99
C GLN A 161 20.46 2.73 -8.38
N GLN A 162 21.20 1.99 -9.20
CA GLN A 162 21.62 2.39 -10.56
C GLN A 162 20.99 1.49 -11.65
N ALA A 163 20.06 0.61 -11.29
CA ALA A 163 19.40 -0.27 -12.23
C ALA A 163 18.13 0.39 -12.76
N ASP A 164 17.84 0.18 -14.05
CA ASP A 164 16.62 0.69 -14.68
C ASP A 164 15.44 -0.28 -14.53
N GLU A 165 15.71 -1.56 -14.32
CA GLU A 165 14.71 -2.60 -14.19
C GLU A 165 15.16 -3.79 -13.33
N LEU A 166 14.16 -4.50 -12.81
CA LEU A 166 14.27 -5.80 -12.14
C LEU A 166 13.43 -6.82 -12.90
N SER A 167 14.07 -7.88 -13.37
CA SER A 167 13.38 -9.10 -13.75
C SER A 167 13.02 -9.87 -12.48
N VAL A 168 11.78 -10.32 -12.41
CA VAL A 168 11.19 -11.01 -11.27
C VAL A 168 10.73 -12.38 -11.73
N GLU A 169 11.17 -13.42 -11.02
CA GLU A 169 10.63 -14.77 -11.16
C GLU A 169 10.15 -15.24 -9.79
N ILE A 170 8.94 -15.75 -9.74
CA ILE A 170 8.32 -16.27 -8.53
C ILE A 170 7.95 -17.72 -8.77
N GLU A 171 8.40 -18.60 -7.89
CA GLU A 171 8.12 -20.02 -7.90
C GLU A 171 7.35 -20.41 -6.64
N GLY A 172 6.05 -20.66 -6.81
CA GLY A 172 5.20 -21.28 -5.82
C GLY A 172 5.01 -22.78 -6.08
N LYS A 173 4.24 -23.46 -5.22
CA LYS A 173 3.99 -24.91 -5.35
C LYS A 173 3.27 -25.32 -6.65
N SER A 174 2.38 -24.46 -7.14
CA SER A 174 1.55 -24.74 -8.32
C SER A 174 1.46 -23.57 -9.30
N THR A 175 2.13 -22.46 -8.99
CA THR A 175 2.02 -21.20 -9.72
C THR A 175 3.42 -20.65 -9.94
N SER A 176 3.70 -20.21 -11.16
CA SER A 176 4.90 -19.46 -11.49
C SER A 176 4.49 -18.14 -12.12
N ILE A 177 5.12 -17.05 -11.70
CA ILE A 177 4.86 -15.71 -12.21
C ILE A 177 6.20 -15.10 -12.60
N ARG A 178 6.28 -14.55 -13.80
CA ARG A 178 7.46 -13.85 -14.31
C ARG A 178 7.10 -12.45 -14.77
N GLY A 179 8.05 -11.54 -14.69
CA GLY A 179 7.87 -10.22 -15.26
C GLY A 179 8.99 -9.27 -14.98
N THR A 180 8.76 -8.01 -15.31
CA THR A 180 9.75 -6.94 -15.17
C THR A 180 9.12 -5.75 -14.46
N VAL A 181 9.80 -5.25 -13.43
CA VAL A 181 9.44 -3.99 -12.78
C VAL A 181 10.47 -2.93 -13.18
N PRO A 182 10.05 -1.83 -13.82
CA PRO A 182 10.92 -0.68 -13.99
C PRO A 182 11.28 -0.12 -12.61
N ILE A 183 12.57 0.10 -12.38
CA ILE A 183 13.07 0.67 -11.12
C ILE A 183 13.96 1.90 -11.33
N GLY A 184 14.03 2.41 -12.57
CA GLY A 184 14.63 3.71 -12.84
C GLY A 184 14.10 4.78 -11.86
N GLY A 185 14.99 5.61 -11.32
CA GLY A 185 14.64 6.61 -10.30
C GLY A 185 14.50 6.07 -8.87
N LEU A 186 14.73 4.77 -8.63
CA LEU A 186 14.67 4.17 -7.28
C LEU A 186 15.54 4.91 -6.27
N ALA A 187 16.73 5.40 -6.65
CA ALA A 187 17.59 6.10 -5.71
C ALA A 187 16.94 7.33 -5.07
N GLY A 188 16.23 8.13 -5.87
CA GLY A 188 15.49 9.28 -5.36
C GLY A 188 14.31 8.87 -4.50
N ALA A 189 13.54 7.87 -4.95
CA ALA A 189 12.37 7.38 -4.22
C ALA A 189 12.76 6.71 -2.89
N TYR A 190 13.80 5.89 -2.87
CA TYR A 190 14.32 5.21 -1.68
C TYR A 190 14.81 6.20 -0.63
N ARG A 191 15.52 7.25 -1.05
CA ARG A 191 15.93 8.34 -0.16
C ARG A 191 14.72 9.02 0.49
N LEU A 192 13.70 9.39 -0.30
CA LEU A 192 12.48 9.99 0.21
C LEU A 192 11.69 9.07 1.14
N LEU A 193 11.66 7.76 0.85
CA LEU A 193 11.07 6.76 1.74
C LEU A 193 11.80 6.75 3.09
N THR A 194 13.13 6.67 3.06
CA THR A 194 13.97 6.63 4.27
C THR A 194 13.80 7.89 5.12
N GLU A 195 13.78 9.07 4.49
CA GLU A 195 13.51 10.36 5.15
C GLU A 195 12.07 10.46 5.70
N SER A 196 11.13 9.71 5.13
CA SER A 196 9.72 9.70 5.56
C SER A 196 9.41 8.62 6.60
N CYS A 197 10.31 7.66 6.83
CA CYS A 197 10.09 6.64 7.83
C CYS A 197 10.13 7.25 9.24
N PRO A 198 9.25 6.82 10.17
CA PRO A 198 9.27 7.31 11.53
C PRO A 198 10.64 7.09 12.17
N VAL A 199 11.24 8.17 12.67
CA VAL A 199 12.45 8.10 13.49
C VAL A 199 12.10 7.30 14.75
N ARG A 200 12.98 6.38 15.11
CA ARG A 200 12.85 5.58 16.32
C ARG A 200 13.75 6.09 17.42
#